data_AF-A0A967HAI9-F1
#
_entry.id   AF-A0A967HAI9-F1
#
_cell.length_a   1.000
_cell.length_b   1.000
_cell.length_c   1.000
_cell.angle_alpha   90.00
_cell.angle_beta   90.00
_cell.angle_gamma   90.00
#
_symmetry.space_group_name_H-M   'P 1'
#
loop_
_entity.id
_entity.type
_entity.pdbx_description
1 polymer ?
#
loop_
_entity_poly.entity_id
_entity_poly.type
_entity_poly.pdbx_seq_one_letter_code
_entity_poly.pdbx_strand_id
1 'polypeptide(L)'
;MCRVLGITNFDYTRHQQIVERFSELARTGIVMVEDPPGHEDGWGLAFYQRGQLVVHKSGLSLLEETDRVIELLRKLKTSPLMILHLRKSAWGDRFSTRHAHPFHHDNTVFFHNGVVYDYQGLLSDITIPIADDALDTEVFFHHVLSHEAQELDRKFFESATLIKRQHHYSALNCLFSDGETFYAYRDYAKEADYYSLYKTNAENSCLISSEPLDDALRWEMMAQEEFLAVDLAESD
;
A
#
# COMPACT_ATOMS: atom_id res chain seq x y z
N MET A 1 -3.28 -3.64 -12.15
CA MET A 1 -2.62 -3.42 -10.83
C MET A 1 -3.02 -2.10 -10.20
N CYS A 2 -2.80 -1.98 -8.90
CA CYS A 2 -3.49 -1.07 -8.00
C CYS A 2 -2.98 0.39 -7.99
N ARG A 3 -3.62 1.24 -7.18
CA ARG A 3 -3.13 2.57 -6.77
C ARG A 3 -3.11 2.69 -5.25
N VAL A 4 -2.16 3.46 -4.73
CA VAL A 4 -2.03 3.69 -3.28
C VAL A 4 -1.72 5.15 -2.97
N LEU A 5 -2.16 5.59 -1.80
CA LEU A 5 -1.84 6.86 -1.16
C LEU A 5 -1.46 6.58 0.30
N GLY A 6 -0.28 7.01 0.73
CA GLY A 6 0.13 7.08 2.13
C GLY A 6 0.34 8.55 2.54
N ILE A 7 -0.15 8.93 3.71
CA ILE A 7 0.02 10.28 4.28
C ILE A 7 0.44 10.15 5.74
N THR A 8 1.65 10.60 6.08
CA THR A 8 2.05 10.77 7.49
C THR A 8 1.44 12.05 8.07
N ASN A 9 1.28 12.12 9.39
CA ASN A 9 0.63 13.24 10.08
C ASN A 9 -0.71 13.63 9.45
N PHE A 10 -1.50 12.60 9.09
CA PHE A 10 -2.80 12.76 8.48
C PHE A 10 -3.71 13.64 9.34
N ASP A 11 -4.38 14.54 8.66
CA ASP A 11 -5.37 15.48 9.18
C ASP A 11 -6.44 15.66 8.11
N TYR A 12 -7.68 15.29 8.42
CA TYR A 12 -8.76 15.31 7.46
C TYR A 12 -9.02 16.72 6.90
N THR A 13 -8.97 17.77 7.71
CA THR A 13 -9.23 19.14 7.25
C THR A 13 -8.17 19.60 6.26
N ARG A 14 -6.91 19.22 6.48
CA ARG A 14 -5.79 19.59 5.59
C ARG A 14 -5.72 18.72 4.34
N HIS A 15 -6.00 17.42 4.47
CA HIS A 15 -5.72 16.44 3.41
C HIS A 15 -6.98 15.98 2.64
N GLN A 16 -8.18 16.49 2.95
CA GLN A 16 -9.42 16.07 2.27
C GLN A 16 -9.34 16.16 0.75
N GLN A 17 -8.76 17.23 0.18
CA GLN A 17 -8.67 17.41 -1.27
C GLN A 17 -7.74 16.36 -1.91
N ILE A 18 -6.64 16.00 -1.24
CA ILE A 18 -5.74 14.94 -1.69
C ILE A 18 -6.46 13.59 -1.69
N VAL A 19 -7.24 13.31 -0.63
CA VAL A 19 -8.05 12.08 -0.52
C VAL A 19 -9.12 12.01 -1.61
N GLU A 20 -9.82 13.12 -1.87
CA GLU A 20 -10.84 13.22 -2.92
C GLU A 20 -10.23 12.95 -4.29
N ARG A 21 -9.12 13.61 -4.63
CA ARG A 21 -8.44 13.40 -5.91
C ARG A 21 -7.87 12.00 -6.05
N PHE A 22 -7.36 11.41 -4.97
CA PHE A 22 -6.95 10.01 -5.00
C PHE A 22 -8.14 9.08 -5.23
N SER A 23 -9.29 9.36 -4.64
CA SER A 23 -10.51 8.58 -4.84
C SER A 23 -10.98 8.62 -6.31
N GLU A 24 -10.78 9.72 -7.02
CA GLU A 24 -11.06 9.83 -8.45
C GLU A 24 -10.23 8.85 -9.30
N LEU A 25 -9.01 8.49 -8.85
CA LEU A 25 -8.17 7.51 -9.53
C LEU A 25 -8.83 6.12 -9.59
N ALA A 26 -9.86 5.83 -8.80
CA ALA A 26 -10.64 4.60 -8.94
C ALA A 26 -11.26 4.50 -10.34
N ARG A 27 -11.59 5.65 -10.96
CA ARG A 27 -12.09 5.74 -12.33
C ARG A 27 -10.98 6.08 -13.33
N THR A 28 -10.11 7.02 -12.98
CA THR A 28 -9.21 7.69 -13.95
C THR A 28 -7.76 7.24 -13.87
N GLY A 29 -7.38 6.50 -12.82
CA GLY A 29 -6.01 6.09 -12.60
C GLY A 29 -5.48 5.25 -13.76
N ILE A 30 -4.20 5.44 -14.08
CA ILE A 30 -3.54 4.76 -15.19
C ILE A 30 -3.70 3.23 -15.01
N VAL A 31 -3.95 2.54 -16.12
CA VAL A 31 -4.04 1.07 -16.18
C VAL A 31 -3.03 0.56 -17.20
N MET A 32 -2.67 -0.73 -17.12
CA MET A 32 -1.89 -1.35 -18.18
C MET A 32 -2.73 -1.39 -19.47
N VAL A 33 -2.06 -1.40 -20.63
CA VAL A 33 -2.72 -1.31 -21.95
C VAL A 33 -3.78 -2.42 -22.16
N GLU A 34 -3.55 -3.60 -21.61
CA GLU A 34 -4.44 -4.77 -21.76
C GLU A 34 -5.53 -4.84 -20.69
N ASP A 35 -5.46 -3.99 -19.66
CA ASP A 35 -6.40 -3.98 -18.56
C ASP A 35 -7.63 -3.12 -18.88
N PRO A 36 -8.83 -3.47 -18.36
CA PRO A 36 -9.99 -2.58 -18.44
C PRO A 36 -9.72 -1.27 -17.67
N PRO A 37 -10.37 -0.15 -18.03
CA PRO A 37 -10.25 1.10 -17.28
C PRO A 37 -10.60 0.96 -15.79
N GLY A 38 -10.01 1.81 -14.96
CA GLY A 38 -10.35 1.92 -13.54
C GLY A 38 -9.69 0.86 -12.62
N HIS A 39 -9.81 1.14 -11.32
CA HIS A 39 -9.33 0.38 -10.17
C HIS A 39 -10.52 0.08 -9.25
N GLU A 40 -11.46 -0.69 -9.79
CA GLU A 40 -12.79 -0.90 -9.21
C GLU A 40 -12.95 -2.26 -8.52
N ASP A 41 -11.87 -3.03 -8.38
CA ASP A 41 -11.88 -4.40 -7.84
C ASP A 41 -11.81 -4.45 -6.30
N GLY A 42 -12.10 -3.34 -5.62
CA GLY A 42 -11.99 -3.22 -4.16
C GLY A 42 -11.23 -1.98 -3.69
N TRP A 43 -11.26 -1.77 -2.37
CA TRP A 43 -10.47 -0.72 -1.71
C TRP A 43 -10.07 -1.14 -0.30
N GLY A 44 -9.07 -0.44 0.23
CA GLY A 44 -8.61 -0.62 1.60
C GLY A 44 -8.12 0.67 2.22
N LEU A 45 -8.46 0.89 3.48
CA LEU A 45 -8.04 1.99 4.31
C LEU A 45 -7.39 1.42 5.57
N ALA A 46 -6.17 1.87 5.88
CA ALA A 46 -5.51 1.63 7.15
C ALA A 46 -5.09 2.95 7.78
N PHE A 47 -5.20 3.02 9.10
CA PHE A 47 -4.67 4.13 9.89
C PHE A 47 -4.39 3.69 11.32
N TYR A 48 -3.61 4.46 12.05
CA TYR A 48 -3.37 4.23 13.48
C TYR A 48 -4.23 5.17 14.33
N GLN A 49 -4.89 4.62 15.34
CA GLN A 49 -5.67 5.38 16.31
C GLN A 49 -5.31 4.90 17.71
N ARG A 50 -4.80 5.81 18.55
CA ARG A 50 -4.34 5.50 19.93
C ARG A 50 -3.31 4.36 19.94
N GLY A 51 -2.35 4.42 19.02
CA GLY A 51 -1.29 3.41 18.87
C GLY A 51 -1.75 2.04 18.38
N GLN A 52 -2.97 1.92 17.85
CA GLN A 52 -3.52 0.66 17.33
C GLN A 52 -3.87 0.79 15.85
N LEU A 53 -3.49 -0.20 15.06
CA LEU A 53 -3.86 -0.32 13.66
C LEU A 53 -5.38 -0.57 13.52
N VAL A 54 -6.02 0.21 12.65
CA VAL A 54 -7.41 0.04 12.25
C VAL A 54 -7.45 -0.16 10.74
N VAL A 55 -8.11 -1.23 10.28
CA VAL A 55 -8.24 -1.57 8.86
C VAL A 55 -9.71 -1.67 8.46
N HIS A 56 -10.07 -1.01 7.36
CA HIS A 56 -11.33 -1.16 6.66
C HIS A 56 -11.07 -1.52 5.20
N LYS A 57 -11.70 -2.57 4.69
CA LYS A 57 -11.56 -2.95 3.28
C LYS A 57 -12.83 -3.54 2.71
N SER A 58 -12.93 -3.52 1.40
CA SER A 58 -14.08 -3.99 0.63
C SER A 58 -13.63 -4.56 -0.71
N GLY A 59 -14.35 -5.55 -1.21
CA GLY A 59 -14.24 -6.03 -2.59
C GLY A 59 -15.11 -5.25 -3.58
N LEU A 60 -15.93 -4.30 -3.11
CA LEU A 60 -16.67 -3.37 -3.96
C LEU A 60 -15.78 -2.19 -4.37
N SER A 61 -16.11 -1.55 -5.50
CA SER A 61 -15.44 -0.34 -5.95
C SER A 61 -15.52 0.77 -4.90
N LEU A 62 -14.43 1.51 -4.69
CA LEU A 62 -14.47 2.70 -3.82
C LEU A 62 -15.53 3.70 -4.27
N LEU A 63 -15.81 3.79 -5.58
CA LEU A 63 -16.81 4.70 -6.14
C LEU A 63 -18.21 4.45 -5.55
N GLU A 64 -18.54 3.21 -5.21
CA GLU A 64 -19.81 2.83 -4.59
C GLU A 64 -19.85 3.11 -3.08
N GLU A 65 -18.69 3.23 -2.45
CA GLU A 65 -18.54 3.37 -0.98
C GLU A 65 -17.77 4.65 -0.58
N THR A 66 -17.70 5.64 -1.48
CA THR A 66 -16.96 6.89 -1.24
C THR A 66 -17.42 7.58 0.04
N ASP A 67 -18.74 7.68 0.25
CA ASP A 67 -19.33 8.28 1.45
C ASP A 67 -18.88 7.59 2.74
N ARG A 68 -18.74 6.25 2.70
CA ARG A 68 -18.26 5.45 3.84
C ARG A 68 -16.81 5.78 4.17
N VAL A 69 -15.93 5.86 3.17
CA VAL A 69 -14.52 6.20 3.36
C VAL A 69 -14.38 7.62 3.91
N ILE A 70 -15.08 8.59 3.33
CA ILE A 70 -15.03 9.98 3.77
C ILE A 70 -15.58 10.10 5.21
N GLU A 71 -16.66 9.40 5.56
CA GLU A 71 -17.19 9.41 6.93
C GLU A 71 -16.19 8.83 7.95
N LEU A 72 -15.51 7.74 7.63
CA LEU A 72 -14.47 7.15 8.48
C LEU A 72 -13.33 8.16 8.74
N LEU A 73 -12.82 8.78 7.67
CA LEU A 73 -11.71 9.75 7.77
C LEU A 73 -12.13 11.03 8.51
N ARG A 74 -13.35 11.51 8.29
CA ARG A 74 -13.91 12.67 9.00
C ARG A 74 -14.06 12.41 10.50
N LYS A 75 -14.47 11.20 10.88
CA LYS A 75 -14.57 10.77 12.30
C LYS A 75 -13.19 10.59 12.93
N LEU A 76 -12.23 10.05 12.18
CA LEU A 76 -10.84 9.89 12.61
C LEU A 76 -10.19 11.22 12.96
N LYS A 77 -10.46 12.27 12.16
CA LYS A 77 -9.86 13.62 12.23
C LYS A 77 -8.36 13.63 11.97
N THR A 78 -7.56 12.95 12.80
CA THR A 78 -6.10 12.90 12.67
C THR A 78 -5.58 11.48 12.90
N SER A 79 -4.42 11.19 12.31
CA SER A 79 -3.68 9.95 12.52
C SER A 79 -2.20 10.15 12.19
N PRO A 80 -1.26 9.52 12.89
CA PRO A 80 0.15 9.60 12.51
C PRO A 80 0.40 9.03 11.10
N LEU A 81 -0.42 8.08 10.63
CA LEU A 81 -0.34 7.54 9.28
C LEU A 81 -1.73 7.11 8.79
N MET A 82 -2.05 7.48 7.55
CA MET A 82 -3.19 6.96 6.80
C MET A 82 -2.71 6.37 5.47
N ILE A 83 -3.15 5.16 5.14
CA ILE A 83 -2.92 4.52 3.83
C ILE A 83 -4.28 4.18 3.20
N LEU A 84 -4.54 4.68 2.00
CA LEU A 84 -5.71 4.38 1.18
C LEU A 84 -5.28 3.70 -0.12
N HIS A 85 -6.00 2.65 -0.49
CA HIS A 85 -5.66 1.76 -1.59
C HIS A 85 -6.88 1.50 -2.49
N LEU A 86 -6.64 1.51 -3.80
CA LEU A 86 -7.60 1.15 -4.85
C LEU A 86 -7.13 -0.12 -5.54
N ARG A 87 -7.95 -1.16 -5.50
CA ARG A 87 -7.58 -2.49 -5.99
C ARG A 87 -7.85 -2.61 -7.49
N LYS A 88 -6.92 -3.26 -8.16
CA LYS A 88 -7.11 -3.83 -9.49
C LYS A 88 -6.43 -5.19 -9.54
N SER A 89 -7.23 -6.26 -9.46
CA SER A 89 -6.73 -7.61 -9.20
C SER A 89 -6.00 -8.18 -10.42
N ALA A 90 -4.83 -8.79 -10.17
CA ALA A 90 -4.15 -9.64 -11.15
C ALA A 90 -4.78 -11.03 -11.28
N TRP A 91 -5.66 -11.39 -10.33
CA TRP A 91 -6.21 -12.72 -10.14
C TRP A 91 -7.72 -12.74 -10.42
N GLY A 92 -8.27 -13.94 -10.61
CA GLY A 92 -9.67 -14.11 -11.01
C GLY A 92 -10.71 -13.72 -9.94
N ASP A 93 -10.30 -13.60 -8.68
CA ASP A 93 -11.09 -13.29 -7.49
C ASP A 93 -11.37 -11.77 -7.31
N ARG A 94 -11.68 -11.08 -8.41
CA ARG A 94 -11.65 -9.61 -8.48
C ARG A 94 -12.39 -8.90 -7.36
N PHE A 95 -13.55 -9.39 -6.92
CA PHE A 95 -14.39 -8.72 -5.89
C PHE A 95 -14.22 -9.29 -4.48
N SER A 96 -13.12 -9.99 -4.20
CA SER A 96 -12.84 -10.57 -2.89
C SER A 96 -12.36 -9.52 -1.88
N THR A 97 -13.19 -9.21 -0.86
CA THR A 97 -12.76 -8.41 0.30
C THR A 97 -11.59 -9.05 1.05
N ARG A 98 -11.53 -10.40 1.06
CA ARG A 98 -10.48 -11.20 1.72
C ARG A 98 -9.10 -10.92 1.14
N HIS A 99 -9.03 -10.78 -0.18
CA HIS A 99 -7.80 -10.56 -0.94
C HIS A 99 -7.57 -9.08 -1.30
N ALA A 100 -8.44 -8.18 -0.84
CA ALA A 100 -8.18 -6.76 -0.91
C ALA A 100 -7.08 -6.36 0.08
N HIS A 101 -6.19 -5.46 -0.37
CA HIS A 101 -5.24 -4.80 0.51
C HIS A 101 -5.96 -3.84 1.47
N PRO A 102 -5.29 -3.44 2.57
CA PRO A 102 -4.01 -3.97 3.03
C PRO A 102 -4.14 -5.35 3.70
N PHE A 103 -3.00 -6.04 3.77
CA PHE A 103 -2.81 -7.18 4.67
C PHE A 103 -2.21 -6.67 5.97
N HIS A 104 -2.47 -7.34 7.08
CA HIS A 104 -1.96 -6.94 8.39
C HIS A 104 -1.78 -8.15 9.30
N HIS A 105 -0.83 -8.01 10.23
CA HIS A 105 -0.57 -8.95 11.30
C HIS A 105 -0.22 -8.13 12.53
N ASP A 106 -0.95 -8.35 13.63
CA ASP A 106 -0.90 -7.49 14.81
C ASP A 106 -1.02 -6.00 14.43
N ASN A 107 -0.03 -5.19 14.82
CA ASN A 107 0.01 -3.75 14.54
C ASN A 107 0.72 -3.40 13.22
N THR A 108 1.15 -4.40 12.44
CA THR A 108 1.88 -4.18 11.18
C THR A 108 0.95 -4.24 9.99
N VAL A 109 1.01 -3.23 9.11
CA VAL A 109 0.24 -3.14 7.87
C VAL A 109 1.15 -3.25 6.66
N PHE A 110 0.67 -3.91 5.60
CA PHE A 110 1.42 -4.12 4.37
C PHE A 110 0.56 -3.93 3.11
N PHE A 111 1.09 -3.12 2.21
CA PHE A 111 0.57 -2.86 0.89
C PHE A 111 1.61 -3.21 -0.18
N HIS A 112 1.16 -3.77 -1.30
CA HIS A 112 2.01 -4.15 -2.43
C HIS A 112 1.28 -3.89 -3.75
N ASN A 113 1.91 -3.11 -4.63
CA ASN A 113 1.53 -2.92 -6.02
C ASN A 113 2.52 -3.64 -6.93
N GLY A 114 2.17 -4.86 -7.31
CA GLY A 114 3.03 -5.77 -8.04
C GLY A 114 2.49 -7.19 -7.92
N VAL A 115 3.12 -8.13 -8.62
CA VAL A 115 2.83 -9.56 -8.49
C VAL A 115 4.15 -10.29 -8.33
N VAL A 116 4.23 -11.20 -7.37
CA VAL A 116 5.23 -12.28 -7.36
C VAL A 116 4.56 -13.52 -7.94
N TYR A 117 4.87 -13.88 -9.18
CA TYR A 117 4.08 -14.86 -9.93
C TYR A 117 4.19 -16.29 -9.40
N ASP A 118 5.37 -16.64 -8.90
CA ASP A 118 5.75 -17.95 -8.36
C ASP A 118 5.91 -17.89 -6.83
N TYR A 119 5.08 -17.07 -6.17
CA TYR A 119 5.09 -16.81 -4.74
C TYR A 119 5.02 -18.08 -3.86
N GLN A 120 4.49 -19.19 -4.37
CA GLN A 120 4.42 -20.45 -3.63
C GLN A 120 5.81 -20.96 -3.21
N GLY A 121 6.87 -20.56 -3.91
CA GLY A 121 8.25 -20.88 -3.52
C GLY A 121 8.69 -20.23 -2.21
N LEU A 122 7.98 -19.20 -1.73
CA LEU A 122 8.26 -18.55 -0.44
C LEU A 122 7.59 -19.26 0.74
N LEU A 123 6.62 -20.16 0.49
CA LEU A 123 5.78 -20.75 1.55
C LEU A 123 6.59 -21.61 2.54
N SER A 124 7.69 -22.23 2.11
CA SER A 124 8.49 -23.10 2.98
C SER A 124 9.19 -22.36 4.12
N ASP A 125 9.43 -21.06 3.94
CA ASP A 125 10.19 -20.23 4.87
C ASP A 125 9.27 -19.37 5.77
N ILE A 126 7.94 -19.54 5.63
CA ILE A 126 6.96 -18.86 6.47
C ILE A 126 6.77 -19.61 7.79
N THR A 127 7.01 -18.93 8.90
CA THR A 127 6.95 -19.49 10.26
C THR A 127 5.70 -19.07 11.04
N ILE A 128 4.92 -18.13 10.51
CA ILE A 128 3.66 -17.67 11.10
C ILE A 128 2.44 -18.26 10.35
N PRO A 129 1.27 -18.42 11.01
CA PRO A 129 0.08 -18.94 10.35
C PRO A 129 -0.29 -18.12 9.11
N ILE A 130 -0.61 -18.80 8.02
CA ILE A 130 -1.08 -18.22 6.77
C ILE A 130 -2.29 -19.03 6.27
N ALA A 131 -3.24 -18.39 5.62
CA ALA A 131 -4.41 -19.08 5.10
C ALA A 131 -4.08 -19.91 3.87
N ASP A 132 -4.79 -21.02 3.67
CA ASP A 132 -4.63 -21.91 2.52
C ASP A 132 -4.95 -21.22 1.17
N ASP A 133 -5.73 -20.13 1.21
CA ASP A 133 -6.15 -19.33 0.05
C ASP A 133 -5.29 -18.07 -0.16
N ALA A 134 -4.16 -17.95 0.54
CA ALA A 134 -3.28 -16.79 0.44
C ALA A 134 -2.68 -16.66 -0.97
N LEU A 135 -2.62 -15.42 -1.44
CA LEU A 135 -2.02 -15.05 -2.73
C LEU A 135 -0.69 -14.31 -2.50
N ASP A 136 -0.04 -13.95 -3.61
CA ASP A 136 1.31 -13.40 -3.67
C ASP A 136 1.62 -12.31 -2.64
N THR A 137 0.73 -11.32 -2.46
CA THR A 137 1.00 -10.23 -1.49
C THR A 137 0.97 -10.71 -0.04
N GLU A 138 0.00 -11.55 0.33
CA GLU A 138 -0.09 -12.07 1.70
C GLU A 138 1.09 -12.99 2.01
N VAL A 139 1.45 -13.83 1.04
CA VAL A 139 2.63 -14.70 1.14
C VAL A 139 3.91 -13.87 1.27
N PHE A 140 4.09 -12.83 0.45
CA PHE A 140 5.21 -11.91 0.58
C PHE A 140 5.25 -11.25 1.97
N PHE A 141 4.12 -10.73 2.45
CA PHE A 141 4.04 -10.11 3.76
C PHE A 141 4.36 -11.08 4.90
N HIS A 142 3.81 -12.29 4.88
CA HIS A 142 4.08 -13.30 5.90
C HIS A 142 5.53 -13.80 5.86
N HIS A 143 6.13 -13.86 4.67
CA HIS A 143 7.55 -14.14 4.51
C HIS A 143 8.40 -13.04 5.16
N VAL A 144 8.06 -11.75 4.94
CA VAL A 144 8.68 -10.62 5.64
C VAL A 144 8.64 -10.83 7.16
N LEU A 145 7.46 -11.12 7.71
CA LEU A 145 7.31 -11.26 9.16
C LEU A 145 8.03 -12.47 9.76
N SER A 146 8.30 -13.50 8.95
CA SER A 146 8.95 -14.75 9.37
C SER A 146 10.47 -14.65 9.50
N HIS A 147 11.08 -13.55 9.04
CA HIS A 147 12.50 -13.29 9.24
C HIS A 147 12.83 -13.00 10.72
N GLU A 148 14.02 -13.45 11.16
CA GLU A 148 14.50 -13.32 12.55
C GLU A 148 14.93 -11.90 12.94
N ALA A 149 15.24 -11.05 11.97
CA ALA A 149 15.67 -9.67 12.22
C ALA A 149 14.65 -8.92 13.10
N GLN A 150 15.10 -8.02 13.97
CA GLN A 150 14.17 -7.26 14.83
C GLN A 150 13.46 -6.14 14.05
N GLU A 151 14.23 -5.40 13.25
CA GLU A 151 13.74 -4.24 12.51
C GLU A 151 12.95 -4.65 11.26
N LEU A 152 11.79 -4.02 11.05
CA LEU A 152 10.88 -4.34 9.95
C LEU A 152 11.49 -4.05 8.57
N ASP A 153 12.33 -3.02 8.44
CA ASP A 153 13.05 -2.69 7.21
C ASP A 153 14.01 -3.80 6.78
N ARG A 154 14.76 -4.37 7.72
CA ARG A 154 15.69 -5.49 7.47
C ARG A 154 14.94 -6.74 7.04
N LYS A 155 13.86 -7.07 7.76
CA LYS A 155 12.94 -8.17 7.39
C LYS A 155 12.44 -8.00 5.96
N PHE A 156 12.03 -6.78 5.60
CA PHE A 156 11.56 -6.45 4.25
C PHE A 156 12.65 -6.66 3.21
N PHE A 157 13.85 -6.14 3.43
CA PHE A 157 14.96 -6.25 2.49
C PHE A 157 15.43 -7.69 2.27
N GLU A 158 15.40 -8.55 3.29
CA GLU A 158 15.72 -9.97 3.14
C GLU A 158 14.76 -10.65 2.17
N SER A 159 13.45 -10.42 2.35
CA SER A 159 12.41 -10.95 1.45
C SER A 159 12.50 -10.35 0.04
N ALA A 160 12.63 -9.02 -0.07
CA ALA A 160 12.73 -8.33 -1.35
C ALA A 160 13.97 -8.78 -2.13
N THR A 161 15.12 -8.94 -1.47
CA THR A 161 16.36 -9.41 -2.10
C THR A 161 16.21 -10.85 -2.61
N LEU A 162 15.55 -11.72 -1.85
CA LEU A 162 15.27 -13.10 -2.28
C LEU A 162 14.38 -13.11 -3.53
N ILE A 163 13.26 -12.38 -3.48
CA ILE A 163 12.31 -12.27 -4.61
C ILE A 163 13.02 -11.78 -5.86
N LYS A 164 13.81 -10.72 -5.76
CA LYS A 164 14.55 -10.16 -6.89
C LYS A 164 15.55 -11.15 -7.53
N ARG A 165 16.12 -12.03 -6.72
CA ARG A 165 17.16 -12.98 -7.16
C ARG A 165 16.60 -14.29 -7.69
N GLN A 166 15.47 -14.75 -7.15
CA GLN A 166 15.03 -16.14 -7.30
C GLN A 166 13.61 -16.29 -7.84
N HIS A 167 12.82 -15.21 -7.89
CA HIS A 167 11.42 -15.26 -8.28
C HIS A 167 11.12 -14.38 -9.49
N HIS A 168 10.06 -14.74 -10.21
CA HIS A 168 9.53 -13.92 -11.28
C HIS A 168 8.50 -12.97 -10.71
N TYR A 169 8.77 -11.66 -10.82
CA TYR A 169 7.88 -10.62 -10.32
C TYR A 169 7.66 -9.53 -11.35
N SER A 170 6.59 -8.74 -11.19
CA SER A 170 6.35 -7.54 -12.01
C SER A 170 6.92 -6.28 -11.36
N ALA A 171 6.61 -6.07 -10.09
CA ALA A 171 7.09 -4.96 -9.27
C ALA A 171 6.99 -5.32 -7.79
N LEU A 172 7.64 -4.51 -6.95
CA LEU A 172 7.62 -4.61 -5.49
C LEU A 172 7.34 -3.25 -4.87
N ASN A 173 6.45 -2.45 -5.47
CA ASN A 173 6.09 -1.16 -4.89
C ASN A 173 5.31 -1.40 -3.60
N CYS A 174 5.92 -1.10 -2.45
CA CYS A 174 5.34 -1.42 -1.14
C CYS A 174 5.19 -0.18 -0.29
N LEU A 175 4.08 -0.13 0.46
CA LEU A 175 3.91 0.77 1.61
C LEU A 175 3.64 -0.10 2.83
N PHE A 176 4.36 0.13 3.92
CA PHE A 176 4.17 -0.68 5.13
C PHE A 176 4.55 0.09 6.38
N SER A 177 4.06 -0.35 7.53
CA SER A 177 4.32 0.28 8.82
C SER A 177 4.03 -0.67 9.97
N ASP A 178 4.75 -0.52 11.06
CA ASP A 178 4.51 -1.15 12.38
C ASP A 178 3.76 -0.22 13.36
N GLY A 179 3.45 1.01 12.92
CA GLY A 179 2.85 2.07 13.74
C GLY A 179 3.86 3.04 14.35
N GLU A 180 5.15 2.74 14.27
CA GLU A 180 6.24 3.61 14.73
C GLU A 180 6.98 4.23 13.55
N THR A 181 7.16 3.47 12.46
CA THR A 181 7.82 3.94 11.25
C THR A 181 6.98 3.63 10.02
N PHE A 182 6.88 4.58 9.10
CA PHE A 182 6.28 4.39 7.78
C PHE A 182 7.37 4.17 6.73
N TYR A 183 7.19 3.11 5.93
CA TYR A 183 8.13 2.72 4.90
C TYR A 183 7.48 2.77 3.52
N ALA A 184 8.25 3.24 2.54
CA ALA A 184 7.90 3.18 1.12
C ALA A 184 9.08 2.61 0.32
N TYR A 185 8.80 1.66 -0.56
CA TYR A 185 9.79 1.07 -1.46
C TYR A 185 9.25 1.05 -2.87
N ARG A 186 10.10 1.40 -3.85
CA ARG A 186 9.76 1.32 -5.27
C ARG A 186 10.76 0.43 -6.00
N ASP A 187 10.30 -0.62 -6.65
CA ASP A 187 11.11 -1.46 -7.53
C ASP A 187 10.23 -2.18 -8.55
N TYR A 188 10.80 -2.49 -9.71
CA TYR A 188 10.07 -3.06 -10.84
C TYR A 188 10.98 -3.90 -11.73
N ALA A 189 10.43 -4.97 -12.30
CA ALA A 189 11.08 -5.77 -13.33
C ALA A 189 10.68 -5.31 -14.75
N LYS A 190 9.53 -4.65 -14.88
CA LYS A 190 8.95 -4.16 -16.14
C LYS A 190 8.03 -2.96 -15.91
N GLU A 191 7.66 -2.26 -16.97
CA GLU A 191 6.64 -1.19 -16.96
C GLU A 191 6.92 -0.08 -15.93
N ALA A 192 8.12 0.50 -15.96
CA ALA A 192 8.58 1.53 -15.02
C ALA A 192 7.56 2.67 -14.82
N ASP A 193 6.98 3.16 -15.91
CA ASP A 193 6.03 4.27 -15.92
C ASP A 193 4.69 3.90 -15.26
N TYR A 194 4.32 2.62 -15.30
CA TYR A 194 3.10 2.13 -14.69
C TYR A 194 3.27 1.83 -13.20
N TYR A 195 4.38 1.20 -12.82
CA TYR A 195 4.78 0.98 -11.43
C TYR A 195 5.48 2.22 -10.87
N SER A 196 4.86 3.37 -11.05
CA SER A 196 5.29 4.62 -10.44
C SER A 196 4.95 4.67 -8.95
N LEU A 197 5.81 5.36 -8.21
CA LEU A 197 5.56 5.77 -6.84
C LEU A 197 6.20 7.13 -6.69
N TYR A 198 5.41 8.12 -6.29
CA TYR A 198 5.83 9.50 -6.13
C TYR A 198 5.82 9.86 -4.66
N LYS A 199 6.77 10.72 -4.27
CA LYS A 199 6.85 11.32 -2.94
C LYS A 199 6.73 12.83 -3.02
N THR A 200 6.17 13.43 -1.99
CA THR A 200 6.22 14.88 -1.75
C THR A 200 6.13 15.17 -0.26
N ASN A 201 6.60 16.34 0.15
CA ASN A 201 6.46 16.83 1.52
C ASN A 201 5.61 18.08 1.49
N ALA A 202 4.58 18.11 2.33
CA ALA A 202 3.68 19.25 2.49
C ALA A 202 3.49 19.52 3.98
N GLU A 203 3.88 20.72 4.42
CA GLU A 203 3.88 21.09 5.84
C GLU A 203 4.69 20.09 6.71
N ASN A 204 4.03 19.36 7.60
CA ASN A 204 4.61 18.31 8.44
C ASN A 204 4.27 16.89 7.94
N SER A 205 3.68 16.74 6.76
CA SER A 205 3.26 15.47 6.19
C SER A 205 4.20 15.04 5.06
N CYS A 206 4.56 13.76 5.07
CA CYS A 206 5.14 13.07 3.92
C CYS A 206 4.01 12.32 3.20
N LEU A 207 3.87 12.56 1.89
CA LEU A 207 2.86 11.95 1.06
C LEU A 207 3.54 11.03 0.04
N ILE A 208 3.05 9.80 -0.06
CA ILE A 208 3.46 8.85 -1.09
C ILE A 208 2.24 8.46 -1.90
N SER A 209 2.30 8.55 -3.23
CA SER A 209 1.18 8.13 -4.08
C SER A 209 1.64 7.50 -5.38
N SER A 210 0.83 6.59 -5.93
CA SER A 210 1.10 5.99 -7.24
C SER A 210 1.12 7.02 -8.38
N GLU A 211 0.35 8.11 -8.26
CA GLU A 211 0.27 9.18 -9.25
C GLU A 211 0.27 10.55 -8.54
N PRO A 212 0.79 11.63 -9.16
CA PRO A 212 0.69 12.98 -8.60
C PRO A 212 -0.78 13.39 -8.42
N LEU A 213 -1.12 13.93 -7.26
CA LEU A 213 -2.51 14.27 -6.88
C LEU A 213 -2.77 15.78 -6.82
N ASP A 214 -1.74 16.60 -6.94
CA ASP A 214 -1.87 18.05 -6.84
C ASP A 214 -0.74 18.72 -7.61
N ASP A 215 -1.09 19.52 -8.61
CA ASP A 215 -0.14 20.29 -9.41
C ASP A 215 0.52 21.43 -8.60
N ALA A 216 -0.06 21.84 -7.48
CA ALA A 216 0.53 22.81 -6.56
C ALA A 216 1.64 22.18 -5.69
N LEU A 217 1.68 20.86 -5.58
CA LEU A 217 2.72 20.14 -4.86
C LEU A 217 3.81 19.68 -5.82
N ARG A 218 5.06 19.73 -5.34
CA ARG A 218 6.19 19.20 -6.09
C ARG A 218 6.33 17.71 -5.84
N TRP A 219 5.71 16.90 -6.69
CA TRP A 219 5.87 15.45 -6.69
C TRP A 219 7.18 15.05 -7.36
N GLU A 220 7.93 14.17 -6.69
CA GLU A 220 9.13 13.54 -7.23
C GLU A 220 8.87 12.05 -7.37
N MET A 221 9.12 11.48 -8.55
CA MET A 221 9.07 10.03 -8.72
C MET A 221 10.24 9.41 -7.96
N MET A 222 9.94 8.45 -7.08
CA MET A 222 10.97 7.66 -6.43
C MET A 222 11.79 6.90 -7.48
N ALA A 223 13.10 6.84 -7.31
CA ALA A 223 13.98 6.06 -8.17
C ALA A 223 13.70 4.54 -8.04
N GLN A 224 14.22 3.74 -8.97
CA GLN A 224 14.18 2.30 -8.81
C GLN A 224 15.07 1.88 -7.63
N GLU A 225 14.58 0.93 -6.84
CA GLU A 225 15.16 0.47 -5.57
C GLU A 225 15.25 1.56 -4.48
N GLU A 226 14.54 2.68 -4.67
CA GLU A 226 14.48 3.71 -3.63
C GLU A 226 13.65 3.21 -2.44
N PHE A 227 14.23 3.37 -1.25
CA PHE A 227 13.63 3.06 0.03
C PHE A 227 13.56 4.31 0.90
N LEU A 228 12.39 4.59 1.44
CA LEU A 228 12.13 5.68 2.37
C LEU A 228 11.62 5.11 3.69
N ALA A 229 12.14 5.64 4.80
CA ALA A 229 11.64 5.42 6.15
C ALA A 229 11.33 6.77 6.79
N VAL A 230 10.16 6.89 7.42
CA VAL A 230 9.70 8.11 8.08
C VAL A 230 9.16 7.76 9.46
N ASP A 231 9.78 8.30 10.51
CA ASP A 231 9.31 8.13 11.88
C ASP A 231 7.94 8.77 12.07
N LEU A 232 7.03 8.04 12.72
CA LEU A 232 5.64 8.45 12.97
C LEU A 232 5.42 9.10 14.34
N ALA A 233 6.51 9.39 15.07
CA ALA A 233 6.45 9.94 16.41
C ALA A 233 5.51 11.16 16.49
N GLU A 234 4.67 11.17 17.52
CA GLU A 234 3.70 12.25 17.74
C GLU A 234 4.44 13.59 17.84
N SER A 235 4.04 14.56 17.02
CA SER A 235 4.43 15.95 17.26
C SER A 235 3.73 16.39 18.54
N ASP A 236 4.48 16.49 19.64
CA ASP A 236 4.04 17.07 20.92
C ASP A 236 3.35 18.44 20.75
#